data_AF-A0A4Y8C4G9-F1
#
_entry.id   AF-A0A4Y8C4G9-F1
#
_cell.length_a   1.000
_cell.length_b   1.000
_cell.length_c   1.000
_cell.angle_alpha   90.00
_cell.angle_beta   90.00
_cell.angle_gamma   90.00
#
_symmetry.space_group_name_H-M   'P 1'
#
loop_
_entity.id
_entity.type
_entity.pdbx_description
1 polymer ?
#
loop_
_entity_poly.entity_id
_entity_poly.type
_entity_poly.pdbx_seq_one_letter_code
_entity_poly.pdbx_strand_id
1 'polypeptide(L)' 'MFFLDVQGTLISDHDKSLIHGAKELIDFLNAKNLPYLIITNNTKKLDFLEKLQQKGLAIKENAYIDP' A
#
# COMPACT_ATOMS: atom_id res chain seq x y z
N MET A 1 -2.58 -4.29 14.92
CA MET A 1 -2.77 -4.48 13.48
C MET A 1 -3.14 -3.16 12.87
N PHE A 2 -2.51 -2.77 11.78
CA PHE A 2 -2.77 -1.50 11.08
C PHE A 2 -3.66 -1.74 9.86
N PHE A 3 -4.56 -0.79 9.61
CA PHE A 3 -5.31 -0.72 8.36
C PHE A 3 -4.86 0.52 7.65
N LEU A 4 -4.32 0.34 6.44
CA LEU A 4 -3.71 1.41 5.68
C LEU A 4 -4.55 1.66 4.43
N ASP A 5 -5.04 2.89 4.28
CA ASP A 5 -5.57 3.33 3.00
C ASP A 5 -4.42 3.49 1.98
N VAL A 6 -4.75 3.57 0.70
CA VAL A 6 -3.78 3.77 -0.37
C VAL A 6 -3.72 5.24 -0.79
N GLN A 7 -4.87 5.79 -1.18
CA GLN A 7 -4.99 7.13 -1.75
C GLN A 7 -4.92 8.18 -0.64
N GLY A 8 -4.08 9.20 -0.82
CA GLY A 8 -3.81 10.22 0.22
C GLY A 8 -2.99 9.71 1.41
N THR A 9 -2.65 8.41 1.47
CA THR A 9 -1.90 7.78 2.58
C THR A 9 -0.56 7.19 2.12
N LEU A 10 -0.58 6.29 1.13
CA LEU A 10 0.64 5.68 0.56
C LEU A 10 1.02 6.33 -0.77
N ILE A 11 0.02 6.74 -1.55
CA ILE A 11 0.21 7.50 -2.79
C ILE A 11 -0.53 8.84 -2.70
N SER A 12 0.03 9.86 -3.33
CA SER A 12 -0.56 11.19 -3.44
C SER A 12 -1.80 11.14 -4.35
N ASP A 13 -2.89 11.78 -3.91
CA ASP A 13 -4.12 11.88 -4.71
C ASP A 13 -3.98 12.79 -5.93
N HIS A 14 -3.00 13.69 -5.91
CA HIS A 14 -2.80 14.67 -6.98
C HIS A 14 -2.11 14.05 -8.20
N ASP A 15 -1.02 13.31 -7.98
CA ASP A 15 -0.12 12.84 -9.05
C ASP A 15 0.19 11.33 -8.97
N LYS A 16 -0.35 10.62 -7.96
CA LYS A 16 -0.12 9.19 -7.71
C LYS A 16 1.35 8.85 -7.45
N SER A 17 2.18 9.83 -7.10
CA SER A 17 3.52 9.61 -6.57
C SER A 17 3.45 8.94 -5.19
N LEU A 18 4.54 8.32 -4.74
CA LEU A 18 4.59 7.83 -3.35
C LEU A 18 4.63 9.02 -2.39
N ILE A 19 3.83 8.94 -1.33
CA ILE A 19 3.95 9.88 -0.22
C ILE A 19 5.27 9.61 0.50
N HIS A 20 5.95 10.69 0.90
CA HIS A 20 7.21 10.59 1.64
C HIS A 20 7.02 9.73 2.91
N GLY A 21 7.91 8.75 3.11
CA GLY A 21 7.81 7.82 4.24
C GLY A 21 6.95 6.57 3.97
N ALA A 22 6.18 6.51 2.86
CA ALA A 22 5.30 5.36 2.58
C ALA A 22 6.09 4.07 2.39
N LYS A 23 7.24 4.13 1.71
CA LYS A 23 8.10 2.98 1.51
C LYS A 23 8.72 2.52 2.83
N GLU A 24 9.28 3.46 3.58
CA GLU A 24 9.90 3.23 4.89
C GLU A 24 8.90 2.64 5.89
N LEU A 25 7.64 3.09 5.85
CA LEU A 25 6.55 2.54 6.66
C LEU A 25 6.32 1.06 6.34
N ILE A 26 6.13 0.71 5.07
CA ILE A 26 5.89 -0.69 4.67
C ILE A 26 7.10 -1.57 5.00
N ASP A 27 8.31 -1.09 4.71
CA ASP A 27 9.55 -1.80 5.04
C ASP A 27 9.70 -2.02 6.55
N PHE A 28 9.38 -1.00 7.36
CA PHE A 28 9.40 -1.10 8.82
C PHE A 28 8.38 -2.14 9.34
N LEU A 29 7.15 -2.10 8.84
CA LEU A 29 6.10 -3.04 9.23
C LEU A 29 6.49 -4.48 8.88
N ASN A 30 7.05 -4.69 7.69
CA ASN A 30 7.57 -5.98 7.26
C ASN A 30 8.73 -6.45 8.13
N ALA A 31 9.74 -5.61 8.35
CA ALA A 31 10.94 -5.95 9.12
C ALA A 31 10.64 -6.27 10.58
N LYS A 32 9.62 -5.62 11.17
CA LYS A 32 9.17 -5.87 12.54
C LYS A 32 8.09 -6.96 12.63
N ASN A 33 7.70 -7.57 11.51
CA ASN A 33 6.58 -8.52 11.43
C ASN A 33 5.30 -7.98 12.06
N LEU A 34 5.06 -6.67 11.93
CA LEU A 34 3.85 -6.04 12.44
C LEU A 34 2.68 -6.32 11.48
N PRO A 35 1.53 -6.77 12.00
CA PRO A 35 0.38 -7.07 11.15
C PRO A 35 -0.19 -5.77 10.58
N TYR A 36 -0.34 -5.72 9.27
CA TYR A 36 -1.04 -4.66 8.56
C TYR A 36 -1.87 -5.22 7.41
N LEU A 37 -2.86 -4.45 6.99
CA LEU A 37 -3.68 -4.73 5.82
C LEU A 37 -3.88 -3.44 5.06
N ILE A 38 -3.55 -3.45 3.77
CA ILE A 38 -3.86 -2.37 2.85
C ILE A 38 -5.30 -2.55 2.38
N ILE A 39 -6.09 -1.51 2.53
CA ILE A 39 -7.49 -1.46 2.12
C ILE A 39 -7.65 -0.34 1.12
N THR A 40 -8.27 -0.61 0.00
CA THR A 40 -8.64 0.42 -0.99
C THR A 40 -10.00 0.07 -1.57
N ASN A 41 -10.66 1.02 -2.23
CA ASN A 41 -11.92 0.81 -2.96
C ASN A 41 -11.67 1.00 -4.47
N ASN A 42 -10.55 0.45 -4.97
CA ASN A 42 -10.10 0.60 -6.35
C ASN A 42 -10.63 -0.53 -7.23
N THR A 43 -11.94 -0.80 -7.11
CA THR A 43 -12.74 -1.78 -7.90
C THR A 43 -12.57 -1.74 -9.42
N LYS A 44 -11.94 -0.69 -9.96
CA LYS A 44 -11.75 -0.48 -11.40
C LYS A 44 -10.45 -1.08 -11.96
N LYS A 45 -9.53 -1.59 -11.12
CA LYS A 45 -8.20 -2.05 -11.58
C LYS A 45 -7.74 -3.33 -10.87
N LEU A 46 -7.86 -4.46 -11.57
CA LEU A 46 -7.40 -5.77 -11.12
C LEU A 46 -5.90 -5.78 -10.73
N ASP A 47 -5.04 -5.05 -11.46
CA ASP A 47 -3.58 -5.06 -11.21
C ASP A 47 -3.12 -3.88 -10.33
N PHE A 48 -3.95 -3.42 -9.39
CA PHE A 48 -3.59 -2.26 -8.56
C PHE A 48 -2.49 -2.59 -7.54
N LEU A 49 -2.53 -3.79 -6.94
CA LEU A 49 -1.46 -4.28 -6.06
C LEU A 49 -0.10 -4.31 -6.77
N GLU A 50 -0.04 -4.87 -7.99
CA GLU A 50 1.19 -4.92 -8.77
C GLU A 50 1.74 -3.51 -9.05
N LYS A 51 0.87 -2.53 -9.34
CA LYS A 51 1.30 -1.14 -9.54
C LYS A 51 1.91 -0.53 -8.28
N LEU A 52 1.40 -0.85 -7.10
CA LEU A 52 1.97 -0.39 -5.83
C LEU A 52 3.34 -1.05 -5.57
N GLN A 53 3.48 -2.34 -5.90
CA GLN A 53 4.74 -3.06 -5.79
C GLN A 53 5.79 -2.52 -6.79
N GLN A 54 5.39 -2.23 -8.02
CA GLN A 54 6.25 -1.59 -9.03
C GLN A 54 6.71 -0.18 -8.63
N LYS A 55 5.94 0.53 -7.80
CA LYS A 55 6.36 1.80 -7.19
C LYS A 55 7.39 1.62 -6.07
N GLY A 56 7.63 0.39 -5.62
CA GLY A 56 8.63 0.04 -4.61
C GLY A 56 8.07 -0.22 -3.22
N LEU A 57 6.74 -0.36 -3.06
CA LEU A 57 6.14 -0.80 -1.80
C LEU A 57 6.20 -2.32 -1.71
N ALA A 58 6.94 -2.87 -0.75
CA ALA A 58 7.09 -4.31 -0.53
C ALA A 58 5.84 -4.95 0.12
N ILE A 59 4.66 -4.76 -0.47
CA ILE A 59 3.39 -5.24 0.06
C ILE A 59 3.28 -6.74 -0.18
N LYS A 60 3.00 -7.50 0.89
CA LYS A 60 2.75 -8.95 0.81
C LYS A 60 1.38 -9.20 0.19
N GLU A 61 1.24 -10.26 -0.62
CA GLU A 61 -0.04 -10.59 -1.29
C GLU A 61 -1.20 -10.78 -0.31
N ASN A 62 -0.94 -11.36 0.86
CA ASN A 62 -1.93 -11.57 1.92
C ASN A 62 -2.20 -10.32 2.79
N ALA A 63 -1.60 -9.18 2.45
CA ALA A 63 -1.73 -7.91 3.18
C ALA A 63 -2.46 -6.84 2.34
N TYR A 64 -3.30 -7.25 1.38
CA TYR A 64 -4.06 -6.36 0.50
C TYR A 64 -5.51 -6.85 0.34
N ILE A 65 -6.49 -5.93 0.45
CA ILE A 65 -7.89 -6.15 0.12
C ILE A 65 -8.40 -4.97 -0.72
N ASP A 66 -9.15 -5.32 -1.76
CA ASP A 66 -9.91 -4.40 -2.61
C ASP A 66 -11.32 -5.01 -2.78
N PRO A 67 -12.32 -4.53 -2.02
CA PRO A 67 -13.68 -5.06 -2.02
C PRO A 67 -14.52 -4.59 -3.21
#